data_AF-A0A8H3GA70-F1
#
_entry.id   AF-A0A8H3GA70-F1
#
_cell.length_a   1.000
_cell.length_b   1.000
_cell.length_c   1.000
_cell.angle_alpha   90.00
_cell.angle_beta   90.00
_cell.angle_gamma   90.00
#
_symmetry.space_group_name_H-M   'P 1'
#
loop_
_entity.id
_entity.type
_entity.pdbx_description
1 polymer ?
#
loop_
_entity_poly.entity_id
_entity_poly.type
_entity_poly.pdbx_seq_one_letter_code
_entity_poly.pdbx_strand_id
1 'polypeptide(L)'
;MLDSPTLACELSTRLRAYLSSIEHLSGSHAQFTSGVTYLSDPPARMIGFNERLRFLKYSPGQFFRKHCDGNYHNPESNHISYYTLQLYLNTVPPEQGGSTRFWGSPNSNGGDTAPYVDIQPKLGRALIFEQSGLWHTGQDVLEGGEKYTIRAELMYEVVKEGVEVVGDDEIGFE
;
A
#
# COMPACT_ATOMS: atom_id res chain seq x y z
N MET A 1 12.33 10.60 -5.50
CA MET A 1 12.37 9.54 -4.46
C MET A 1 13.53 9.87 -3.53
N LEU A 2 13.41 9.53 -2.26
CA LEU A 2 14.44 9.76 -1.25
C LEU A 2 14.54 8.52 -0.37
N ASP A 3 15.73 7.92 -0.32
CA ASP A 3 16.02 6.85 0.61
C ASP A 3 16.46 7.50 1.94
N SER A 4 15.68 7.30 3.00
CA SER A 4 15.92 7.91 4.30
C SER A 4 15.45 7.00 5.44
N PRO A 5 16.37 6.20 6.03
CA PRO A 5 16.09 5.40 7.22
C PRO A 5 15.57 6.27 8.37
N THR A 6 16.13 7.48 8.54
CA THR A 6 15.73 8.42 9.59
C THR A 6 14.27 8.84 9.47
N LEU A 7 13.81 9.21 8.27
CA LEU A 7 12.41 9.61 8.07
C LEU A 7 11.46 8.42 8.20
N ALA A 8 11.84 7.24 7.70
CA ALA A 8 11.05 6.02 7.88
C ALA A 8 10.90 5.62 9.36
N CYS A 9 11.98 5.79 10.14
CA CYS A 9 11.95 5.59 11.60
C CYS A 9 11.03 6.60 12.30
N GLU A 10 11.08 7.88 11.90
CA GLU A 10 10.20 8.92 12.44
C GLU A 10 8.72 8.63 12.11
N LEU A 11 8.40 8.21 10.88
CA LEU A 11 7.06 7.76 10.50
C LEU A 11 6.60 6.58 11.38
N SER A 12 7.47 5.59 11.56
CA SER A 12 7.19 4.41 12.39
C SER A 12 6.89 4.83 13.83
N THR A 13 7.69 5.75 14.39
CA THR A 13 7.51 6.24 15.76
C THR A 13 6.21 7.00 15.94
N ARG A 14 5.88 7.92 15.03
CA ARG A 14 4.66 8.75 15.13
C ARG A 14 3.38 7.96 14.91
N LEU A 15 3.42 6.96 14.02
CA LEU A 15 2.23 6.20 13.66
C LEU A 15 2.05 4.93 14.50
N ARG A 16 3.05 4.48 15.26
CA ARG A 16 3.04 3.22 16.03
C ARG A 16 1.73 2.95 16.78
N ALA A 17 1.20 3.95 17.50
CA ALA A 17 -0.01 3.80 18.31
C ALA A 17 -1.27 3.47 17.49
N TYR A 18 -1.26 3.72 16.18
CA TYR A 18 -2.37 3.49 15.26
C TYR A 18 -2.22 2.22 14.40
N LEU A 19 -1.11 1.48 14.56
CA LEU A 19 -0.76 0.34 13.70
C LEU A 19 -0.95 -1.02 14.37
N SER A 20 -1.40 -1.06 15.63
CA SER A 20 -1.50 -2.31 16.41
C SER A 20 -2.39 -3.36 15.77
N SER A 21 -3.45 -2.96 15.05
CA SER A 21 -4.36 -3.89 14.37
C SER A 21 -3.75 -4.56 13.13
N ILE A 22 -2.64 -4.03 12.61
CA ILE A 22 -1.95 -4.56 11.42
C ILE A 22 -0.48 -4.89 11.72
N GLU A 23 -0.04 -4.83 12.97
CA GLU A 23 1.34 -5.13 13.36
C GLU A 23 1.66 -6.62 13.18
N HIS A 24 0.68 -7.49 13.42
CA HIS A 24 0.77 -8.94 13.24
C HIS A 24 -0.35 -9.38 12.30
N LEU A 25 0.03 -10.05 11.21
CA LEU A 25 -0.89 -10.61 10.24
C LEU A 25 -0.97 -12.12 10.46
N SER A 26 -2.18 -12.64 10.71
CA SER A 26 -2.41 -14.08 10.89
C SER A 26 -2.37 -14.87 9.57
N GLY A 27 -2.55 -14.17 8.45
CA GLY A 27 -2.32 -14.63 7.08
C GLY A 27 -2.26 -13.40 6.19
N SER A 28 -1.21 -13.26 5.38
CA SER A 28 -1.12 -12.21 4.37
C SER A 28 -2.11 -12.45 3.22
N HIS A 29 -2.32 -11.44 2.37
CA HIS A 29 -2.95 -11.61 1.04
C HIS A 29 -1.87 -11.30 -0.01
N ALA A 30 -0.73 -11.98 0.10
CA ALA A 30 0.42 -11.73 -0.74
C ALA A 30 0.21 -12.36 -2.12
N GLN A 31 0.25 -11.57 -3.17
CA GLN A 31 0.46 -12.11 -4.51
C GLN A 31 1.97 -12.33 -4.69
N PHE A 32 2.47 -13.50 -4.28
CA PHE A 32 3.87 -13.86 -4.53
C PHE A 32 4.08 -14.10 -6.04
N THR A 33 5.00 -13.34 -6.64
CA THR A 33 5.36 -13.45 -8.07
C THR A 33 6.45 -14.49 -8.34
N SER A 34 6.85 -15.31 -7.36
CA SER A 34 8.03 -16.18 -7.42
C SER A 34 7.74 -17.68 -7.63
N GLY A 35 6.55 -18.05 -8.10
CA GLY A 35 6.24 -19.46 -8.44
C GLY A 35 6.06 -20.41 -7.25
N VAL A 36 6.32 -19.96 -6.02
CA VAL A 36 6.03 -20.70 -4.79
C VAL A 36 4.60 -20.37 -4.36
N THR A 37 3.68 -21.29 -4.60
CA THR A 37 2.29 -21.17 -4.16
C THR A 37 2.19 -21.75 -2.75
N TYR A 38 2.20 -20.91 -1.72
CA TYR A 38 1.78 -21.38 -0.40
C TYR A 38 0.26 -21.58 -0.43
N LEU A 39 -0.21 -22.78 -0.05
CA LEU A 39 -1.65 -23.09 0.08
C LEU A 39 -2.35 -22.16 1.09
N SER A 40 -1.59 -21.54 2.00
CA SER A 40 -1.99 -20.48 2.91
C SER A 40 -0.86 -19.46 3.08
N ASP A 41 -1.16 -18.18 2.97
CA ASP A 41 -0.23 -17.09 3.23
C ASP A 41 0.29 -17.17 4.69
N PRO A 42 1.63 -17.20 4.91
CA PRO A 42 2.18 -17.41 6.24
C PRO A 42 1.97 -16.18 7.15
N PRO A 43 1.95 -16.36 8.48
CA PRO A 43 1.90 -15.24 9.41
C PRO A 43 3.08 -14.28 9.18
N ALA A 44 2.84 -12.98 9.36
CA ALA A 44 3.85 -11.96 9.13
C ALA A 44 3.82 -10.88 10.21
N ARG A 45 4.98 -10.28 10.49
CA ARG A 45 5.15 -9.23 11.49
C ARG A 45 5.67 -7.96 10.84
N MET A 46 5.08 -6.83 11.17
CA MET A 46 5.53 -5.51 10.71
C MET A 46 6.92 -5.22 11.27
N ILE A 47 7.81 -4.75 10.40
CA ILE A 47 9.18 -4.35 10.77
C ILE A 47 9.39 -2.83 10.68
N GLY A 48 8.50 -2.11 10.00
CA GLY A 48 8.54 -0.65 9.86
C GLY A 48 8.15 -0.18 8.46
N PHE A 49 8.41 1.10 8.18
CA PHE A 49 8.23 1.67 6.84
C PHE A 49 9.44 1.39 5.94
N ASN A 50 9.17 1.24 4.64
CA ASN A 50 10.19 1.24 3.60
C ASN A 50 10.96 2.57 3.64
N GLU A 51 12.30 2.49 3.65
CA GLU A 51 13.18 3.64 3.69
C GLU A 51 13.10 4.49 2.42
N ARG A 52 12.63 3.91 1.31
CA ARG A 52 12.46 4.58 0.02
C ARG A 52 11.15 5.35 -0.04
N LEU A 53 11.19 6.60 0.39
CA LEU A 53 10.04 7.51 0.38
C LEU A 53 9.83 8.15 -1.01
N ARG A 54 8.56 8.18 -1.45
CA ARG A 54 8.17 8.81 -2.72
C ARG A 54 7.45 10.12 -2.44
N PHE A 55 8.12 11.23 -2.69
CA PHE A 55 7.52 12.56 -2.68
C PHE A 55 6.85 12.81 -4.02
N LEU A 56 5.56 13.11 -3.99
CA LEU A 56 4.72 13.26 -5.16
C LEU A 56 4.06 14.65 -5.12
N LYS A 57 4.01 15.28 -6.30
CA LYS A 57 3.31 16.53 -6.55
C LYS A 57 2.31 16.29 -7.69
N TYR A 58 1.09 16.77 -7.52
CA TYR A 58 0.07 16.79 -8.56
C TYR A 58 -0.44 18.22 -8.76
N SER A 59 -0.31 18.70 -9.99
CA SER A 59 -0.81 19.99 -10.49
C SER A 59 -2.11 19.82 -11.29
N PRO A 60 -2.82 20.91 -11.66
CA PRO A 60 -4.10 20.80 -12.36
C PRO A 60 -4.05 19.89 -13.61
N GLY A 61 -5.07 19.05 -13.76
CA GLY A 61 -5.18 18.03 -14.81
C GLY A 61 -4.36 16.75 -14.57
N GLN A 62 -3.59 16.68 -13.49
CA GLN A 62 -2.86 15.46 -13.11
C GLN A 62 -3.70 14.58 -12.18
N PHE A 63 -3.59 13.27 -12.40
CA PHE A 63 -4.33 12.24 -11.68
C PHE A 63 -3.50 10.96 -11.60
N PHE A 64 -4.01 9.96 -10.90
CA PHE A 64 -3.45 8.61 -10.94
C PHE A 64 -4.54 7.58 -11.22
N ARG A 65 -4.38 6.83 -12.32
CA ARG A 65 -5.38 5.90 -12.87
C ARG A 65 -5.85 4.88 -11.84
N LYS A 66 -7.05 4.32 -12.03
CA LYS A 66 -7.58 3.23 -11.20
C LYS A 66 -6.63 2.02 -11.21
N HIS A 67 -6.22 1.56 -10.03
CA HIS A 67 -5.28 0.45 -9.85
C HIS A 67 -5.40 -0.15 -8.44
N CYS A 68 -4.72 -1.26 -8.22
CA CYS A 68 -4.29 -1.72 -6.89
C CYS A 68 -2.77 -1.50 -6.79
N ASP A 69 -2.27 -1.23 -5.59
CA ASP A 69 -0.84 -1.11 -5.39
C ASP A 69 -0.16 -2.49 -5.46
N GLY A 70 1.04 -2.54 -6.05
CA GLY A 70 1.84 -3.77 -6.07
C GLY A 70 2.59 -3.95 -4.75
N ASN A 71 2.73 -5.20 -4.31
CA ASN A 71 3.63 -5.54 -3.21
C ASN A 71 5.09 -5.29 -3.64
N TYR A 72 5.86 -4.61 -2.80
CA TYR A 72 7.30 -4.49 -2.96
C TYR A 72 7.98 -5.64 -2.23
N HIS A 73 8.83 -6.37 -2.93
CA HIS A 73 9.67 -7.42 -2.37
C HIS A 73 11.12 -6.91 -2.30
N ASN A 74 11.71 -6.92 -1.11
CA ASN A 74 13.12 -6.70 -0.93
C ASN A 74 13.87 -8.02 -1.18
N PRO A 75 14.67 -8.13 -2.27
CA PRO A 75 15.31 -9.39 -2.64
C PRO A 75 16.43 -9.82 -1.68
N GLU A 76 16.99 -8.90 -0.90
CA GLU A 76 18.11 -9.18 0.00
C GLU A 76 17.63 -9.69 1.37
N SER A 77 16.56 -9.10 1.89
CA SER A 77 15.99 -9.44 3.21
C SER A 77 14.78 -10.36 3.13
N ASN A 78 14.22 -10.56 1.94
CA ASN A 78 12.95 -11.25 1.70
C ASN A 78 11.76 -10.59 2.43
N HIS A 79 11.89 -9.32 2.83
CA HIS A 79 10.78 -8.52 3.36
C HIS A 79 9.82 -8.13 2.25
N ILE A 80 8.54 -8.06 2.58
CA ILE A 80 7.46 -7.75 1.64
C ILE A 80 6.59 -6.62 2.18
N SER A 81 6.08 -5.76 1.32
CA SER A 81 5.06 -4.78 1.73
C SER A 81 3.65 -5.31 1.57
N TYR A 82 2.75 -4.95 2.49
CA TYR A 82 1.31 -5.27 2.37
C TYR A 82 0.39 -4.05 2.39
N TYR A 83 0.87 -2.95 2.96
CA TYR A 83 0.08 -1.73 3.12
C TYR A 83 0.83 -0.53 2.55
N THR A 84 0.09 0.38 1.94
CA THR A 84 0.58 1.68 1.50
C THR A 84 0.22 2.74 2.55
N LEU A 85 1.17 3.60 2.86
CA LEU A 85 0.94 4.89 3.51
C LEU A 85 0.91 5.99 2.45
N GLN A 86 -0.17 6.75 2.44
CA GLN A 86 -0.32 8.00 1.73
C GLN A 86 -0.42 9.14 2.76
N LEU A 87 0.66 9.89 2.96
CA LEU A 87 0.71 11.04 3.87
C LEU A 87 0.50 12.34 3.08
N TYR A 88 -0.53 13.11 3.44
CA TYR A 88 -0.85 14.38 2.79
C TYR A 88 -0.07 15.54 3.43
N LEU A 89 0.72 16.25 2.62
CA LEU A 89 1.59 17.34 3.06
C LEU A 89 0.91 18.72 2.96
N ASN A 90 -0.31 18.78 2.45
CA ASN A 90 -1.14 19.98 2.44
C ASN A 90 -2.64 19.60 2.42
N THR A 91 -3.49 20.58 2.74
CA THR A 91 -4.94 20.45 2.56
C THR A 91 -5.31 20.91 1.15
N VAL A 92 -6.15 20.14 0.48
CA VAL A 92 -6.76 20.50 -0.81
C VAL A 92 -8.27 20.57 -0.59
N PRO A 93 -8.93 21.70 -0.81
CA PRO A 93 -10.39 21.80 -0.74
C PRO A 93 -11.09 20.89 -1.77
N PRO A 94 -12.29 20.35 -1.49
CA PRO A 94 -13.01 19.47 -2.42
C PRO A 94 -13.25 20.06 -3.81
N GLU A 95 -13.48 21.36 -3.91
CA GLU A 95 -13.67 22.10 -5.17
C GLU A 95 -12.41 22.12 -6.06
N GLN A 96 -11.25 21.80 -5.50
CA GLN A 96 -9.98 21.66 -6.21
C GLN A 96 -9.63 20.19 -6.55
N GLY A 97 -10.54 19.25 -6.26
CA GLY A 97 -10.36 17.83 -6.56
C GLY A 97 -9.24 17.15 -5.77
N GLY A 98 -8.51 16.22 -6.39
CA GLY A 98 -7.31 15.60 -5.81
C GLY A 98 -7.56 14.56 -4.71
N SER A 99 -8.80 14.11 -4.49
CA SER A 99 -9.12 13.05 -3.53
C SER A 99 -8.44 11.72 -3.87
N THR A 100 -8.19 10.90 -2.85
CA THR A 100 -7.92 9.47 -3.06
C THR A 100 -9.25 8.74 -2.99
N ARG A 101 -9.70 8.19 -4.12
CA ARG A 101 -10.96 7.46 -4.26
C ARG A 101 -10.74 5.97 -4.11
N PHE A 102 -11.47 5.34 -3.20
CA PHE A 102 -11.57 3.89 -3.10
C PHE A 102 -12.88 3.41 -3.70
N TRP A 103 -12.81 2.40 -4.56
CA TRP A 103 -13.97 1.79 -5.17
C TRP A 103 -14.39 0.58 -4.35
N GLY A 104 -15.69 0.47 -4.06
CA GLY A 104 -16.28 -0.76 -3.54
C GLY A 104 -16.15 -1.90 -4.56
N SER A 105 -16.39 -3.13 -4.10
CA SER A 105 -16.35 -4.30 -4.95
C SER A 105 -17.18 -4.05 -6.22
N PRO A 106 -16.62 -4.26 -7.42
CA PRO A 106 -17.38 -4.10 -8.64
C PRO A 106 -18.58 -5.05 -8.58
N ASN A 107 -19.79 -4.51 -8.69
CA ASN A 107 -20.94 -5.35 -9.02
C ASN A 107 -20.59 -6.12 -10.29
N SER A 108 -21.04 -7.38 -10.39
CA SER A 108 -20.75 -8.34 -11.47
C SER A 108 -20.99 -7.83 -12.91
N ASN A 109 -21.57 -6.64 -13.08
CA ASN A 109 -21.99 -6.07 -14.34
C ASN A 109 -21.01 -5.02 -14.92
N GLY A 110 -19.82 -4.85 -14.34
CA GLY A 110 -18.71 -4.11 -14.97
C GLY A 110 -18.96 -2.61 -15.24
N GLY A 111 -20.01 -2.02 -14.67
CA GLY A 111 -20.34 -0.61 -14.83
C GLY A 111 -19.62 0.30 -13.83
N ASP A 112 -19.40 1.55 -14.23
CA ASP A 112 -18.76 2.63 -13.44
C ASP A 112 -19.65 3.15 -12.29
N THR A 113 -20.66 2.38 -11.89
CA THR A 113 -21.67 2.71 -10.87
C THR A 113 -21.35 2.11 -9.51
N ALA A 114 -20.17 1.48 -9.35
CA ALA A 114 -19.75 0.95 -8.06
C ALA A 114 -19.70 2.08 -7.02
N PRO A 115 -20.21 1.84 -5.78
CA PRO A 115 -20.10 2.82 -4.72
C PRO A 115 -18.63 3.12 -4.44
N TYR A 116 -18.33 4.35 -4.05
CA TYR A 116 -16.97 4.77 -3.75
C TYR A 116 -16.93 5.63 -2.50
N VAL A 117 -15.73 5.75 -1.93
CA VAL A 117 -15.42 6.67 -0.82
C VAL A 117 -14.23 7.52 -1.23
N ASP A 118 -14.37 8.83 -1.03
CA ASP A 118 -13.29 9.79 -1.29
C ASP A 118 -12.64 10.25 0.01
N ILE A 119 -11.32 10.17 0.05
CA ILE A 119 -10.51 10.74 1.11
C ILE A 119 -9.84 12.00 0.58
N GLN A 120 -10.34 13.14 1.04
CA GLN A 120 -9.79 14.43 0.65
C GLN A 120 -8.40 14.66 1.31
N PRO A 121 -7.42 15.27 0.61
CA PRO A 121 -6.16 15.65 1.22
C PRO A 121 -6.39 16.66 2.35
N LYS A 122 -5.89 16.34 3.54
CA LYS A 122 -5.85 17.22 4.70
C LYS A 122 -4.43 17.20 5.25
N LEU A 123 -3.84 18.36 5.48
CA LEU A 123 -2.49 18.49 6.03
C LEU A 123 -2.28 17.56 7.24
N GLY A 124 -1.24 16.72 7.17
CA GLY A 124 -0.85 15.80 8.23
C GLY A 124 -1.66 14.51 8.31
N ARG A 125 -2.68 14.32 7.47
CA ARG A 125 -3.45 13.07 7.43
C ARG A 125 -2.58 11.94 6.86
N ALA A 126 -2.45 10.87 7.62
CA ALA A 126 -1.89 9.59 7.18
C ALA A 126 -3.04 8.65 6.81
N LEU A 127 -3.11 8.27 5.54
CA LEU A 127 -4.05 7.26 5.04
C LEU A 127 -3.28 5.96 4.82
N ILE A 128 -3.67 4.89 5.50
CA ILE A 128 -3.05 3.57 5.40
C ILE A 128 -4.09 2.59 4.86
N PHE A 129 -3.71 1.82 3.85
CA PHE A 129 -4.62 0.90 3.17
C PHE A 129 -3.89 -0.30 2.56
N GLU A 130 -4.61 -1.41 2.40
CA GLU A 130 -4.09 -2.66 1.83
C GLU A 130 -3.74 -2.49 0.35
N GLN A 131 -2.62 -3.08 -0.08
CA GLN A 131 -2.17 -3.03 -1.46
C GLN A 131 -2.99 -3.98 -2.35
N SER A 132 -3.31 -5.17 -1.84
CA SER A 132 -4.09 -6.19 -2.55
C SER A 132 -5.59 -5.96 -2.39
N GLY A 133 -6.36 -6.17 -3.46
CA GLY A 133 -7.83 -6.15 -3.42
C GLY A 133 -8.49 -4.77 -3.33
N LEU A 134 -7.75 -3.71 -3.00
CA LEU A 134 -8.31 -2.38 -2.80
C LEU A 134 -8.08 -1.43 -3.99
N TRP A 135 -9.04 -1.42 -4.91
CA TRP A 135 -9.02 -0.58 -6.10
C TRP A 135 -9.16 0.90 -5.75
N HIS A 136 -8.21 1.71 -6.20
CA HIS A 136 -8.22 3.14 -5.91
C HIS A 136 -7.67 4.01 -7.04
N THR A 137 -7.99 5.29 -6.98
CA THR A 137 -7.63 6.32 -7.98
C THR A 137 -7.21 7.58 -7.24
N GLY A 138 -6.17 8.27 -7.72
CA GLY A 138 -5.97 9.68 -7.37
C GLY A 138 -6.81 10.52 -8.31
N GLN A 139 -7.92 11.11 -7.83
CA GLN A 139 -8.78 11.96 -8.66
C GLN A 139 -8.01 13.17 -9.18
N ASP A 140 -8.47 13.71 -10.31
CA ASP A 140 -7.90 14.90 -10.93
C ASP A 140 -7.76 16.04 -9.94
N VAL A 141 -6.58 16.65 -9.91
CA VAL A 141 -6.43 17.98 -9.32
C VAL A 141 -7.03 18.98 -10.30
N LEU A 142 -7.93 19.83 -9.81
CA LEU A 142 -8.64 20.83 -10.62
C LEU A 142 -7.92 22.19 -10.55
N GLU A 143 -8.40 23.13 -11.35
CA GLU A 143 -7.83 24.48 -11.45
C GLU A 143 -7.69 25.15 -10.06
N GLY A 144 -6.55 25.79 -9.83
CA GLY A 144 -6.20 26.41 -8.54
C GLY A 144 -5.77 25.42 -7.43
N GLY A 145 -5.78 24.12 -7.70
CA GLY A 145 -5.32 23.08 -6.77
C GLY A 145 -3.87 22.67 -6.96
N GLU A 146 -3.22 22.30 -5.85
CA GLU A 146 -1.89 21.69 -5.82
C GLU A 146 -1.88 20.64 -4.70
N LYS A 147 -1.47 19.40 -4.99
CA LYS A 147 -1.46 18.30 -4.02
C LYS A 147 -0.05 17.79 -3.82
N TYR A 148 0.40 17.77 -2.57
CA TYR A 148 1.70 17.24 -2.16
C TYR A 148 1.52 16.06 -1.22
N THR A 149 2.23 14.96 -1.49
CA THR A 149 2.11 13.75 -0.66
C THR A 149 3.42 12.98 -0.56
N ILE A 150 3.56 12.22 0.52
CA ILE A 150 4.56 11.15 0.61
C ILE A 150 3.84 9.81 0.48
N ARG A 151 4.34 8.94 -0.39
CA ARG A 151 3.99 7.53 -0.41
C ARG A 151 5.14 6.70 0.15
N ALA A 152 4.80 5.79 1.06
CA ALA A 152 5.69 4.79 1.61
C ALA A 152 4.93 3.47 1.75
N GLU A 153 5.64 2.38 1.98
CA GLU A 153 5.06 1.06 2.17
C GLU A 153 5.38 0.54 3.58
N LEU A 154 4.45 -0.15 4.24
CA LEU A 154 4.74 -0.88 5.48
C LEU A 154 5.33 -2.24 5.10
N MET A 155 6.53 -2.52 5.61
CA MET A 155 7.29 -3.73 5.36
C MET A 155 7.04 -4.75 6.46
N TYR A 156 7.06 -6.02 6.07
CA TYR A 156 6.80 -7.17 6.93
C TYR A 156 7.85 -8.25 6.70
N GLU A 157 8.14 -8.98 7.77
CA GLU A 157 8.90 -10.23 7.75
C GLU A 157 7.92 -11.40 7.93
N VAL A 158 8.12 -12.49 7.18
CA VAL A 158 7.37 -13.73 7.36
C VAL A 158 7.84 -14.44 8.61
N VAL A 159 6.91 -14.80 9.49
CA VAL A 159 7.16 -15.60 10.70
C VAL A 159 7.19 -17.07 10.31
N LYS A 160 8.36 -17.71 10.46
CA LYS A 160 8.62 -19.10 10.04
C LYS A 160 8.29 -20.16 11.10
N GLU A 161 7.73 -19.80 12.25
CA GLU A 161 7.42 -20.78 13.29
C GLU A 161 6.22 -21.65 12.91
N GLY A 162 6.45 -22.97 12.78
CA GLY A 162 5.40 -23.98 12.62
C GLY A 162 4.89 -24.23 11.19
N VAL A 163 5.48 -23.62 10.17
CA VAL A 163 5.16 -23.93 8.77
C VAL A 163 6.04 -25.10 8.31
N GLU A 164 5.45 -26.29 8.15
CA GLU A 164 6.11 -27.40 7.45
C GLU A 164 6.38 -26.97 6.01
N VAL A 165 7.66 -26.76 5.69
CA VAL A 165 8.11 -26.57 4.31
C VAL A 165 8.01 -27.93 3.63
N VAL A 166 6.98 -28.14 2.82
CA VAL A 166 6.99 -29.24 1.83
C VAL A 166 7.99 -28.80 0.77
N GLY A 167 9.18 -29.41 0.80
CA GLY A 167 10.26 -29.10 -0.13
C GLY A 167 9.86 -29.36 -1.59
N ASP A 168 10.53 -28.66 -2.50
CA ASP A 168 10.45 -28.89 -3.94
C ASP A 168 10.90 -30.32 -4.25
N ASP A 169 9.94 -31.24 -4.37
CA ASP A 169 10.19 -32.48 -5.10
C ASP A 169 10.35 -32.10 -6.57
N GLU A 170 11.58 -32.28 -7.06
CA GLU A 170 12.01 -32.12 -8.44
C GLU A 170 10.95 -32.65 -9.42
N ILE A 171 10.29 -31.75 -10.16
CA ILE A 171 9.56 -32.14 -11.37
C ILE A 171 10.60 -32.28 -12.48
N GLY A 172 11.20 -33.48 -12.55
CA GLY A 172 11.91 -33.93 -13.74
C GLY A 172 10.94 -34.05 -14.91
N PHE A 173 11.29 -33.45 -16.04
CA PHE A 173 10.61 -33.69 -17.32
C PHE A 173 11.28 -34.89 -18.01
N GLU A 174 10.53 -35.98 -18.21
CA GLU A 174 10.76 -36.89 -19.35
C GLU A 174 10.05 -36.34 -20.60
#